data_AF-A0A1R2C2Y4-F1
#
_entry.id   AF-A0A1R2C2Y4-F1
#
_cell.length_a   1.000
_cell.length_b   1.000
_cell.length_c   1.000
_cell.angle_alpha   90.00
_cell.angle_beta   90.00
_cell.angle_gamma   90.00
#
_symmetry.space_group_name_H-M   'P 1'
#
loop_
_entity.id
_entity.type
_entity.pdbx_description
1 polymer ?
#
loop_
_entity_poly.entity_id
_entity_poly.type
_entity_poly.pdbx_seq_one_letter_code
_entity_poly.pdbx_strand_id
1 'polypeptide(L)'
;MEHCRFCLDDDKLSNLISPCNCAGSQKYIHEYCLNKWQETMITNNFLNPEIYSASQIVCCKVCKANYKKENYHKLWKHIVILVPIVSFFQHYIYTLIRFLAILALFSGFALDTFLTYLSAICIIYVILLTWDRFSSKMFENMHWVRLKSIRYRGLISRIMREVIMTIANRMKIK
;
A
#
# COMPACT_ATOMS: atom_id res chain seq x y z
N MET A 1 28.07 -31.32 46.82
CA MET A 1 27.16 -30.93 45.73
C MET A 1 27.47 -29.49 45.40
N GLU A 2 27.28 -29.08 44.16
CA GLU A 2 27.51 -27.71 43.71
C GLU A 2 26.24 -27.21 43.04
N HIS A 3 25.99 -25.90 43.09
CA HIS A 3 24.80 -25.31 42.48
C HIS A 3 25.07 -24.76 41.08
N CYS A 4 24.10 -24.90 40.20
CA CYS A 4 24.10 -24.24 38.91
C CYS A 4 23.82 -22.74 39.06
N ARG A 5 24.68 -21.89 38.49
CA ARG A 5 24.51 -20.43 38.52
C ARG A 5 23.22 -19.91 37.86
N PHE A 6 22.61 -20.65 36.95
CA PHE A 6 21.46 -20.17 36.17
C PHE A 6 20.10 -20.67 36.69
N CYS A 7 19.97 -21.92 37.10
CA CYS A 7 18.72 -22.41 37.70
C CYS A 7 18.74 -22.42 39.24
N LEU A 8 19.91 -22.24 39.86
CA LEU A 8 20.11 -22.28 41.31
C LEU A 8 19.86 -23.66 41.95
N ASP A 9 19.70 -24.71 41.13
CA ASP A 9 19.58 -26.08 41.61
C ASP A 9 20.94 -26.70 41.93
N ASP A 10 20.97 -27.53 42.98
CA ASP A 10 22.12 -28.35 43.35
C ASP A 10 22.19 -29.62 42.50
N ASP A 11 23.40 -29.97 42.07
CA ASP A 11 23.66 -31.20 41.33
C ASP A 11 25.04 -31.79 41.66
N LYS A 12 25.32 -32.98 41.12
CA LYS A 12 26.64 -33.60 41.14
C LYS A 12 27.58 -32.82 40.22
N LEU A 13 28.85 -32.72 40.62
CA LEU A 13 29.90 -32.07 39.85
C LEU A 13 30.03 -32.64 38.43
N SER A 14 29.75 -33.94 38.25
CA SER A 14 29.76 -34.61 36.94
C SER A 14 28.73 -34.08 35.95
N ASN A 15 27.65 -33.47 36.45
CA ASN A 15 26.53 -32.95 35.65
C ASN A 15 26.69 -31.44 35.36
N LEU A 16 27.71 -30.81 35.94
CA LEU A 16 27.98 -29.38 35.85
C LEU A 16 29.25 -29.13 35.04
N ILE A 17 29.24 -28.10 34.23
CA ILE A 17 30.39 -27.64 33.46
C ILE A 17 30.95 -26.35 34.05
N SER A 18 32.24 -26.11 33.82
CA SER A 18 32.89 -24.82 34.08
C SER A 18 33.22 -24.13 32.75
N PRO A 19 32.26 -23.39 32.15
CA PRO A 19 32.41 -22.93 30.79
C PRO A 19 33.30 -21.69 30.68
N CYS A 20 33.64 -21.02 31.80
CA CYS A 20 34.47 -19.81 31.80
C CYS A 20 35.43 -19.81 33.01
N ASN A 21 36.22 -18.75 33.18
CA ASN A 21 37.22 -18.65 34.25
C ASN A 21 36.67 -18.01 35.55
N CYS A 22 35.35 -18.09 35.79
CA CYS A 22 34.80 -17.63 37.08
C CYS A 22 35.31 -18.52 38.23
N ALA A 23 35.38 -17.95 39.43
CA ALA A 23 35.79 -18.65 40.64
C ALA A 23 34.61 -18.84 41.60
N GLY A 24 34.81 -19.70 42.61
CA GLY A 24 33.77 -20.04 43.58
C GLY A 24 32.60 -20.78 42.94
N SER A 25 31.40 -20.61 43.51
CA SER A 25 30.21 -21.31 43.05
C SER A 25 29.66 -20.79 41.72
N GLN A 26 30.01 -19.56 41.34
CA GLN A 26 29.59 -18.91 40.09
C GLN A 26 30.22 -19.52 38.83
N LYS A 27 31.10 -20.52 38.99
CA LYS A 27 31.77 -21.22 37.88
C LYS A 27 30.96 -22.39 37.33
N TYR A 28 30.09 -23.00 38.13
CA TYR A 28 29.36 -24.20 37.76
C TYR A 28 28.01 -23.88 37.11
N ILE A 29 27.76 -24.45 35.94
CA ILE A 29 26.54 -24.25 35.17
C ILE A 29 26.16 -25.60 34.55
N HIS A 30 24.87 -25.93 34.49
CA HIS A 30 24.42 -27.07 33.67
C HIS A 30 24.60 -26.77 32.19
N GLU A 31 24.99 -27.79 31.44
CA GLU A 31 25.18 -27.64 30.00
C GLU A 31 23.93 -27.12 29.28
N TYR A 32 22.74 -27.62 29.65
CA TYR A 32 21.47 -27.18 29.08
C TYR A 32 21.10 -25.75 29.50
N CYS A 33 21.42 -25.35 30.73
CA CYS A 33 21.16 -23.99 31.20
C CYS A 33 21.98 -22.98 30.40
N LEU A 34 23.24 -23.28 30.10
CA LEU A 34 24.08 -22.42 29.26
C LEU A 34 23.49 -22.26 27.86
N ASN A 35 23.08 -23.36 27.23
CA ASN A 35 22.45 -23.34 25.91
C ASN A 35 21.18 -22.48 25.90
N LYS A 36 20.25 -22.73 26.84
CA LYS A 36 18.98 -22.00 26.92
C LYS A 36 19.20 -20.50 27.14
N TRP A 37 20.19 -20.14 27.95
CA TRP A 37 20.55 -18.75 28.15
C TRP A 37 21.13 -18.12 26.88
N GLN A 38 22.02 -18.81 26.16
CA GLN A 38 22.57 -18.34 24.89
C GLN A 38 21.48 -18.15 23.83
N GLU A 39 20.54 -19.10 23.69
CA GLU A 39 19.37 -19.00 22.79
C GLU A 39 18.50 -17.77 23.09
N THR A 40 18.26 -17.51 24.38
CA THR A 40 17.49 -16.34 24.82
C THR A 40 18.23 -15.04 24.46
N MET A 41 19.54 -14.98 24.71
CA MET A 41 20.36 -13.81 24.39
C MET A 41 20.45 -13.57 22.87
N ILE A 42 20.55 -14.63 22.09
CA ILE A 42 20.52 -14.58 20.62
C ILE A 42 19.21 -13.97 20.13
N THR A 43 18.08 -14.45 20.65
CA THR A 43 16.74 -13.94 20.28
C THR A 43 16.60 -12.46 20.65
N ASN A 44 17.06 -12.09 21.84
CA ASN A 44 17.02 -10.71 22.30
C ASN A 44 17.93 -9.78 21.47
N ASN A 45 19.12 -10.24 21.08
CA ASN A 45 20.02 -9.52 20.17
C ASN A 45 19.41 -9.35 18.78
N PHE A 46 18.65 -10.32 18.30
CA PHE A 46 17.95 -10.21 17.03
C PHE A 46 16.76 -9.24 17.09
N LEU A 47 15.95 -9.28 18.15
CA LEU A 47 14.77 -8.42 18.30
C LEU A 47 15.12 -6.99 18.68
N ASN A 48 16.19 -6.78 19.45
CA ASN A 48 16.58 -5.48 19.99
C ASN A 48 18.13 -5.32 19.92
N PRO A 49 18.70 -5.23 18.71
CA PRO A 49 20.16 -5.19 18.51
C PRO A 49 20.84 -3.97 19.15
N GLU A 50 20.12 -2.86 19.33
CA GLU A 50 20.58 -1.66 20.05
C GLU A 50 20.78 -1.88 21.56
N ILE A 51 20.09 -2.86 22.16
CA ILE A 51 20.13 -3.10 23.61
C ILE A 51 21.07 -4.26 23.96
N TYR A 52 21.04 -5.33 23.16
CA TYR A 52 21.80 -6.55 23.43
C TYR A 52 22.98 -6.68 22.47
N SER A 53 24.16 -7.00 23.01
CA SER A 53 25.37 -7.19 22.20
C SER A 53 25.68 -8.67 22.01
N ALA A 54 26.09 -9.05 20.80
CA ALA A 54 26.53 -10.41 20.48
C ALA A 54 27.70 -10.88 21.36
N SER A 55 28.52 -9.96 21.87
CA SER A 55 29.63 -10.28 22.79
C SER A 55 29.16 -10.99 24.06
N GLN A 56 27.93 -10.72 24.51
CA GLN A 56 27.37 -11.33 25.70
C GLN A 56 27.04 -12.81 25.51
N ILE A 57 26.88 -13.28 24.26
CA ILE A 57 26.57 -14.67 23.93
C ILE A 57 27.83 -15.54 24.02
N VAL A 58 28.98 -14.95 23.63
CA VAL A 58 30.27 -15.65 23.49
C VAL A 58 31.14 -15.49 24.74
N CYS A 59 31.01 -14.35 25.44
CA CYS A 59 31.85 -14.00 26.58
C CYS A 59 31.04 -13.94 27.88
N CYS A 60 31.64 -14.41 28.97
CA CYS A 60 31.05 -14.27 30.29
C CYS A 60 31.01 -12.80 30.72
N LYS A 61 29.85 -12.29 31.17
CA LYS A 61 29.73 -10.91 31.68
C LYS A 61 30.59 -10.61 32.92
N VAL A 62 30.97 -11.63 33.68
CA VAL A 62 31.72 -11.46 34.96
C VAL A 62 33.22 -11.48 34.70
N CYS A 63 33.76 -12.58 34.18
CA CYS A 63 35.20 -12.73 33.97
C CYS A 63 35.67 -12.32 32.57
N LYS A 64 34.76 -11.98 31.64
CA LYS A 64 35.04 -11.62 30.24
C LYS A 64 35.72 -12.70 29.39
N ALA A 65 36.01 -13.87 29.96
CA ALA A 65 36.55 -15.01 29.21
C ALA A 65 35.49 -15.57 28.25
N ASN A 66 35.95 -16.09 27.11
CA ASN A 66 35.12 -16.83 26.17
C ASN A 66 34.63 -18.13 26.81
N TYR A 67 33.40 -18.51 26.49
CA TYR A 67 32.88 -19.80 26.89
C TYR A 67 33.63 -20.93 26.15
N LYS A 68 34.07 -21.97 26.88
CA LYS A 68 34.83 -23.12 26.35
C LYS A 68 33.97 -24.13 25.58
N LYS A 69 32.72 -23.80 25.25
CA LYS A 69 31.75 -24.69 24.59
C LYS A 69 31.58 -24.31 23.13
N GLU A 70 31.48 -25.30 22.24
CA GLU A 70 31.23 -25.06 20.81
C GLU A 70 29.92 -24.31 20.58
N ASN A 71 29.98 -23.34 19.66
CA ASN A 71 28.93 -22.39 19.37
C ASN A 71 27.69 -23.07 18.77
N TYR A 72 26.49 -22.68 19.25
CA TYR A 72 25.12 -23.10 18.83
C TYR A 72 24.75 -22.75 17.36
N HIS A 73 25.73 -22.65 16.48
CA HIS A 73 25.65 -21.91 15.21
C HIS A 73 24.80 -22.57 14.10
N LYS A 74 24.34 -23.82 14.23
CA LYS A 74 23.82 -24.56 13.07
C LYS A 74 22.45 -24.06 12.58
N LEU A 75 21.50 -23.81 13.48
CA LEU A 75 20.16 -23.32 13.11
C LEU A 75 20.11 -21.79 12.96
N TRP A 76 20.87 -21.06 13.77
CA TRP A 76 20.84 -19.59 13.73
C TRP A 76 21.38 -19.02 12.42
N LYS A 77 22.35 -19.69 11.79
CA LYS A 77 22.88 -19.28 10.48
C LYS A 77 21.78 -19.22 9.41
N HIS A 78 20.86 -20.19 9.40
CA HIS A 78 19.73 -20.19 8.46
C HIS A 78 18.73 -19.08 8.79
N ILE A 79 18.43 -18.86 10.07
CA ILE A 79 17.49 -17.81 10.50
C ILE A 79 18.02 -16.42 10.10
N VAL A 80 19.29 -16.12 10.36
CA VAL A 80 19.90 -14.82 10.03
C VAL A 80 19.96 -14.56 8.53
N ILE A 81 20.16 -15.60 7.71
CA ILE A 81 20.17 -15.47 6.25
C ILE A 81 18.75 -15.34 5.69
N LEU A 82 17.78 -16.08 6.23
CA LEU A 82 16.41 -16.10 5.71
C LEU A 82 15.62 -14.82 6.04
N VAL A 83 15.82 -14.24 7.21
CA VAL A 83 15.10 -13.02 7.65
C VAL A 83 15.22 -11.84 6.66
N PRO A 84 16.42 -11.39 6.24
CA PRO A 84 16.52 -10.24 5.35
C PRO A 84 15.90 -10.54 3.98
N ILE A 85 16.01 -11.78 3.51
CA ILE A 85 15.41 -12.23 2.25
C ILE A 85 13.87 -12.12 2.33
N VAL A 86 13.27 -12.65 3.39
CA VAL A 86 11.81 -12.56 3.61
C VAL A 86 11.36 -11.11 3.74
N SER A 87 12.11 -10.26 4.45
CA SER A 87 11.80 -8.84 4.61
C SER A 87 11.79 -8.08 3.26
N PHE A 88 12.74 -8.38 2.37
CA PHE A 88 12.78 -7.81 1.02
C PHE A 88 11.55 -8.19 0.19
N PHE A 89 11.20 -9.48 0.18
CA PHE A 89 10.01 -9.94 -0.55
C PHE A 89 8.72 -9.33 0.01
N GLN A 90 8.62 -9.17 1.33
CA GLN A 90 7.48 -8.51 1.96
C GLN A 90 7.35 -7.04 1.51
N HIS A 91 8.44 -6.29 1.45
CA HIS A 91 8.42 -4.90 0.99
C HIS A 91 8.03 -4.78 -0.49
N TYR A 92 8.56 -5.66 -1.34
CA TYR A 92 8.21 -5.71 -2.76
C TYR A 92 6.72 -6.02 -2.97
N ILE A 93 6.18 -7.03 -2.27
CA ILE A 93 4.76 -7.38 -2.36
C ILE A 93 3.89 -6.21 -1.89
N TYR A 94 4.25 -5.54 -0.79
CA TYR A 94 3.50 -4.38 -0.29
C TYR A 94 3.47 -3.22 -1.29
N THR A 95 4.62 -2.89 -1.89
CA THR A 95 4.70 -1.81 -2.90
C THR A 95 3.95 -2.16 -4.18
N LEU A 96 3.99 -3.42 -4.62
CA LEU A 96 3.20 -3.91 -5.74
C LEU A 96 1.69 -3.79 -5.48
N ILE A 97 1.21 -4.24 -4.30
CA ILE A 97 -0.20 -4.12 -3.92
C ILE A 97 -0.65 -2.66 -3.90
N ARG A 98 0.16 -1.78 -3.30
CA ARG A 98 -0.12 -0.32 -3.27
C ARG A 98 -0.22 0.26 -4.67
N PHE A 99 0.69 -0.09 -5.57
CA PHE A 99 0.68 0.37 -6.95
C PHE A 99 -0.57 -0.09 -7.70
N LEU A 100 -0.93 -1.38 -7.59
CA LEU A 100 -2.14 -1.93 -8.20
C LEU A 100 -3.41 -1.25 -7.67
N ALA A 101 -3.49 -0.97 -6.37
CA ALA A 101 -4.62 -0.24 -5.78
C ALA A 101 -4.75 1.18 -6.35
N ILE A 102 -3.63 1.88 -6.54
CA ILE A 102 -3.61 3.21 -7.16
C ILE A 102 -4.10 3.13 -8.61
N LEU A 103 -3.61 2.17 -9.41
CA LEU A 103 -4.06 1.97 -10.79
C LEU A 103 -5.57 1.69 -10.88
N ALA A 104 -6.09 0.85 -9.98
CA ALA A 104 -7.52 0.57 -9.92
C ALA A 104 -8.34 1.84 -9.65
N LEU A 105 -7.89 2.70 -8.73
CA LEU A 105 -8.53 3.99 -8.47
C LEU A 105 -8.53 4.88 -9.73
N PHE A 106 -7.39 5.03 -10.40
CA PHE A 106 -7.29 5.83 -11.63
C PHE A 106 -8.18 5.31 -12.77
N SER A 107 -8.27 3.99 -12.95
CA SER A 107 -9.18 3.40 -13.94
C SER A 107 -10.67 3.66 -13.64
N GLY A 108 -11.03 3.69 -12.35
CA GLY A 108 -12.39 4.04 -11.91
C GLY A 108 -12.77 5.48 -12.27
N PHE A 109 -11.88 6.44 -12.00
CA PHE A 109 -12.10 7.85 -12.35
C PHE A 109 -12.24 8.06 -13.86
N ALA A 110 -11.48 7.33 -14.67
CA ALA A 110 -11.58 7.41 -16.13
C ALA A 110 -12.92 6.90 -16.67
N LEU A 111 -13.42 5.78 -16.12
CA LEU A 111 -14.72 5.22 -16.52
C LEU A 111 -15.88 6.15 -16.14
N ASP A 112 -15.86 6.73 -14.94
CA ASP A 112 -16.89 7.65 -14.48
C ASP A 112 -16.96 8.92 -15.34
N THR A 113 -15.80 9.49 -15.67
CA THR A 113 -15.69 10.64 -16.58
C THR A 113 -16.26 10.30 -17.97
N PHE A 114 -15.97 9.11 -18.49
CA PHE A 114 -16.53 8.68 -19.78
C PHE A 114 -18.06 8.55 -19.75
N LEU A 115 -18.62 7.95 -18.70
CA LEU A 115 -20.07 7.79 -18.54
C LEU A 115 -20.81 9.12 -18.40
N THR A 116 -20.22 10.10 -17.70
CA THR A 116 -20.79 11.46 -17.59
C THR A 116 -20.80 12.20 -18.92
N TYR A 117 -19.76 12.04 -19.75
CA TYR A 117 -19.77 12.59 -21.11
C TYR A 117 -20.84 11.92 -21.99
N LEU A 118 -20.97 10.59 -21.94
CA LEU A 118 -22.00 9.89 -22.70
C LEU A 118 -23.42 10.32 -22.27
N SER A 119 -23.68 10.45 -20.98
CA SER A 119 -24.99 10.90 -20.49
C SER A 119 -25.29 12.33 -20.92
N ALA A 120 -24.30 13.23 -20.90
CA ALA A 120 -24.46 14.60 -21.40
C ALA A 120 -24.78 14.63 -22.91
N ILE A 121 -24.11 13.81 -23.72
CA ILE A 121 -24.39 13.69 -25.16
C ILE A 121 -25.83 13.17 -25.39
N CYS A 122 -26.26 12.15 -24.65
CA CYS A 122 -27.62 11.64 -24.71
C CYS A 122 -28.66 12.71 -24.35
N ILE A 123 -28.41 13.48 -23.28
CA ILE A 123 -29.30 14.59 -22.87
C ILE A 123 -29.38 15.64 -23.98
N ILE A 124 -28.25 16.07 -24.56
CA ILE A 124 -28.23 17.03 -25.67
C ILE A 124 -29.00 16.48 -26.87
N TYR A 125 -28.80 15.21 -27.22
CA TYR A 125 -29.53 14.58 -28.31
C TYR A 125 -31.05 14.56 -28.07
N VAL A 126 -31.49 14.22 -26.86
CA VAL A 126 -32.92 14.27 -26.46
C VAL A 126 -33.44 15.70 -26.53
N ILE A 127 -32.67 16.69 -26.07
CA ILE A 127 -33.03 18.11 -26.20
C ILE A 127 -33.19 18.51 -27.67
N LEU A 128 -32.28 18.11 -28.56
CA LEU A 128 -32.37 18.41 -29.99
C LEU A 128 -33.58 17.74 -30.65
N LEU A 129 -33.86 16.47 -30.31
CA LEU A 129 -35.04 15.76 -30.80
C LEU A 129 -36.35 16.38 -30.32
N THR A 130 -36.39 16.81 -29.06
CA THR A 130 -37.56 17.49 -28.50
C THR A 130 -37.67 18.93 -28.97
N TRP A 131 -36.56 19.58 -29.31
CA TRP A 131 -36.50 20.93 -29.87
C TRP A 131 -37.14 21.00 -31.26
N ASP A 132 -36.91 20.02 -32.14
CA ASP A 132 -37.58 19.97 -33.45
C ASP A 132 -39.11 19.88 -33.30
N ARG A 133 -39.56 19.05 -32.34
CA ARG A 133 -40.97 18.91 -31.95
C ARG A 133 -41.53 20.15 -31.26
N PHE A 134 -40.72 20.90 -30.50
CA PHE A 134 -41.13 22.13 -29.83
C PHE A 134 -41.17 23.31 -30.81
N SER A 135 -40.20 23.42 -31.72
CA SER A 135 -40.11 24.49 -32.70
C SER A 135 -41.31 24.48 -33.66
N SER A 136 -41.75 23.30 -34.09
CA SER A 136 -42.94 23.15 -34.94
C SER A 136 -44.22 23.65 -34.23
N LYS A 137 -44.43 23.29 -32.95
CA LYS A 137 -45.54 23.81 -32.13
C LYS A 137 -45.42 25.31 -31.81
N MET A 138 -44.19 25.82 -31.61
CA MET A 138 -43.97 27.25 -31.38
C MET A 138 -44.30 28.09 -32.61
N PHE A 139 -43.94 27.63 -33.81
CA PHE A 139 -44.28 28.34 -35.05
C PHE A 139 -45.80 28.38 -35.31
N GLU A 140 -46.56 27.34 -34.92
CA GLU A 140 -48.03 27.36 -34.99
C GLU A 140 -48.65 28.33 -33.97
N ASN A 141 -48.17 28.36 -32.73
CA ASN A 141 -48.68 29.26 -31.68
C ASN A 141 -48.25 30.72 -31.87
N MET A 142 -47.14 30.98 -32.55
CA MET A 142 -46.65 32.34 -32.83
C MET A 142 -47.56 33.10 -33.82
N HIS A 143 -48.45 32.43 -34.55
CA HIS A 143 -49.45 33.06 -35.42
C HIS A 143 -50.58 33.77 -34.64
N TRP A 144 -50.74 33.48 -33.34
CA TRP A 144 -51.79 34.07 -32.48
C TRP A 144 -51.30 35.17 -31.53
N VAL A 145 -49.99 35.35 -31.36
CA VAL A 145 -49.45 36.50 -30.63
C VAL A 145 -49.55 37.72 -31.56
N ARG A 146 -50.71 38.40 -31.50
CA ARG A 146 -50.91 39.75 -32.06
C ARG A 146 -49.84 40.69 -31.48
N LEU A 147 -48.70 40.82 -32.16
CA LEU A 147 -47.83 41.97 -32.05
C LEU A 147 -48.56 43.16 -32.69
N LYS A 148 -49.32 43.86 -31.83
CA LYS A 148 -49.63 45.28 -32.06
C LYS A 148 -48.29 46.01 -32.17
N SER A 149 -48.05 46.55 -33.36
CA SER A 149 -46.95 47.47 -33.72
C SER A 149 -45.54 46.87 -33.78
N ILE A 150 -44.99 46.77 -34.99
CA ILE A 150 -43.81 47.50 -35.49
C ILE A 150 -43.36 46.83 -36.80
N ARG A 151 -43.21 47.67 -37.84
CA ARG A 151 -42.93 47.31 -39.24
C ARG A 151 -41.49 46.82 -39.42
N TYR A 152 -41.24 45.52 -39.19
CA TYR A 152 -39.92 44.90 -39.48
C TYR A 152 -39.99 43.71 -40.48
N ARG A 153 -41.08 43.64 -41.26
CA ARG A 153 -41.41 42.51 -42.15
C ARG A 153 -40.44 42.30 -43.33
N GLY A 154 -39.71 43.33 -43.75
CA GLY A 154 -38.85 43.28 -44.95
C GLY A 154 -37.39 42.89 -44.69
N LEU A 155 -36.81 43.30 -43.56
CA LEU A 155 -35.38 43.14 -43.30
C LEU A 155 -35.06 41.78 -42.67
N ILE A 156 -35.83 41.38 -41.66
CA ILE A 156 -35.63 40.10 -40.96
C ILE A 156 -35.93 38.92 -41.88
N SER A 157 -36.91 39.04 -42.78
CA SER A 157 -37.24 37.98 -43.75
C SER A 157 -36.19 37.81 -44.86
N ARG A 158 -35.36 38.83 -45.14
CA ARG A 158 -34.19 38.71 -46.03
C ARG A 158 -33.01 38.12 -45.27
N ILE A 159 -32.71 38.62 -44.07
CA ILE A 159 -31.59 38.12 -43.25
C ILE A 159 -31.79 36.64 -42.91
N MET A 160 -33.00 36.24 -42.50
CA MET A 160 -33.31 34.84 -42.20
C MET A 160 -33.15 33.94 -43.44
N ARG A 161 -33.51 34.43 -44.64
CA ARG A 161 -33.36 33.66 -45.88
C ARG A 161 -31.89 33.46 -46.25
N GLU A 162 -31.07 34.49 -46.11
CA GLU A 162 -29.62 34.41 -46.35
C GLU A 162 -28.93 33.46 -45.36
N VAL A 163 -29.29 33.53 -44.08
CA VAL A 163 -28.73 32.66 -43.05
C VAL A 163 -29.12 31.19 -43.29
N ILE A 164 -30.38 30.92 -43.62
CA ILE A 164 -30.86 29.55 -43.91
C ILE A 164 -30.19 29.00 -45.17
N MET A 165 -30.05 29.79 -46.25
CA MET A 165 -29.36 29.35 -47.47
C MET A 165 -27.87 29.10 -47.23
N THR A 166 -27.22 29.91 -46.39
CA THR A 166 -25.80 29.72 -46.02
C THR A 166 -25.60 28.43 -45.22
N ILE A 167 -26.50 28.14 -44.29
CA ILE A 167 -26.47 26.91 -43.49
C ILE A 167 -26.78 25.69 -44.38
N ALA A 168 -27.77 25.78 -45.26
CA ALA A 168 -28.15 24.70 -46.19
C ALA A 168 -27.02 24.37 -47.18
N ASN A 169 -26.28 25.38 -47.68
CA ASN A 169 -25.11 25.14 -48.54
C ASN A 169 -23.94 24.52 -47.76
N ARG A 170 -23.74 24.89 -46.49
CA ARG A 170 -22.71 24.24 -45.65
C ARG A 170 -23.05 22.81 -45.28
N MET A 171 -24.34 22.45 -45.20
CA MET A 171 -24.79 21.08 -44.95
C MET A 171 -24.74 20.17 -46.19
N LYS A 172 -24.76 20.71 -47.41
CA LYS A 172 -24.59 19.93 -48.66
C LYS A 172 -23.13 19.65 -49.03
N ILE A 173 -22.18 20.29 -48.33
CA ILE A 173 -20.73 20.05 -48.48
C ILE A 173 -20.25 19.33 -47.22
N LYS A 174 -20.77 18.13 -46.97
CA LYS A 174 -20.14 17.06 -46.19
C LYS A 174 -20.82 15.74 -46.49
#